data_AF-A0A7S4CN07-F1
#
_entry.id   AF-A0A7S4CN07-F1
#
_cell.length_a   1.000
_cell.length_b   1.000
_cell.length_c   1.000
_cell.angle_alpha   90.00
_cell.angle_beta   90.00
_cell.angle_gamma   90.00
#
_symmetry.space_group_name_H-M   'P 1'
#
loop_
_entity.id
_entity.type
_entity.pdbx_description
1 polymer ?
#
loop_
_entity_poly.entity_id
_entity_poly.type
_entity_poly.pdbx_seq_one_letter_code
_entity_poly.pdbx_strand_id
1 'polypeptide(L)'
;NSSFSIPGSLTTLYNKAPFVLEEFVDAAVLSDIRKERFGPWQTDFTLLLPVKTPADYNCLCHSTSIALWGAQDKDYMLRDATLRNISGEADTFSERFFKERWRQAILERDRRSFGNEIERTHSLWAREWAEEIELV
;
A
#
# COMPACT_ATOMS: atom_id res chain seq x y z
N ASN A 1 -6.32 -18.06 5.18
CA ASN A 1 -6.72 -16.98 4.26
C ASN A 1 -7.27 -15.87 5.12
N SER A 2 -6.53 -14.77 5.29
CA SER A 2 -6.94 -13.65 6.15
C SER A 2 -7.38 -12.51 5.25
N SER A 3 -8.67 -12.20 5.26
CA SER A 3 -9.25 -11.10 4.50
C SER A 3 -10.40 -10.53 5.31
N PHE A 4 -10.49 -9.21 5.40
CA PHE A 4 -11.58 -8.50 6.04
C PHE A 4 -12.63 -8.09 5.01
N SER A 5 -13.89 -8.31 5.36
CA SER A 5 -15.05 -7.83 4.60
C SER A 5 -15.99 -7.11 5.54
N ILE A 6 -16.57 -6.01 5.06
CA ILE A 6 -17.62 -5.31 5.80
C ILE A 6 -18.80 -6.27 5.98
N PRO A 7 -19.35 -6.43 7.19
CA PRO A 7 -20.54 -7.25 7.42
C PRO A 7 -21.68 -6.88 6.47
N GLY A 8 -22.31 -7.88 5.84
CA GLY A 8 -23.37 -7.65 4.86
C GLY A 8 -24.60 -6.91 5.41
N SER A 9 -24.79 -6.89 6.73
CA SER A 9 -25.78 -6.05 7.42
C SER A 9 -25.51 -4.55 7.21
N LEU A 10 -24.25 -4.12 7.24
CA LEU A 10 -23.84 -2.74 6.98
C LEU A 10 -23.90 -2.39 5.49
N THR A 11 -23.63 -3.35 4.60
CA THR A 11 -23.81 -3.16 3.15
C THR A 11 -25.29 -3.03 2.77
N THR A 12 -26.17 -3.78 3.43
CA THR A 12 -27.64 -3.65 3.25
C THR A 12 -28.12 -2.29 3.76
N LEU A 13 -27.51 -1.80 4.84
CA LEU A 13 -27.75 -0.45 5.35
C LEU A 13 -27.26 0.64 4.40
N TYR A 14 -26.21 0.45 3.60
CA TYR A 14 -25.80 1.46 2.61
C TYR A 14 -26.93 1.90 1.69
N ASN A 15 -27.75 0.95 1.20
CA ASN A 15 -28.89 1.26 0.34
C ASN A 15 -30.03 1.99 1.08
N LYS A 16 -30.06 1.95 2.42
CA LYS A 16 -31.13 2.51 3.27
C LYS A 16 -30.69 3.70 4.11
N ALA A 17 -29.40 3.82 4.39
CA ALA A 17 -28.73 4.72 5.33
C ALA A 17 -27.26 4.92 4.88
N PRO A 18 -27.02 5.63 3.76
CA PRO A 18 -25.68 5.78 3.17
C PRO A 18 -24.64 6.39 4.13
N PHE A 19 -25.10 7.29 5.01
CA PHE A 19 -24.29 8.00 6.00
C PHE A 19 -23.49 7.08 6.93
N VAL A 20 -23.98 5.86 7.20
CA VAL A 20 -23.27 4.91 8.09
C VAL A 20 -21.95 4.46 7.47
N LEU A 21 -21.89 4.29 6.14
CA LEU A 21 -20.64 3.95 5.47
C LEU A 21 -19.78 5.19 5.20
N GLU A 22 -20.36 6.39 5.07
CA GLU A 22 -19.59 7.64 4.94
C GLU A 22 -18.68 7.90 6.14
N GLU A 23 -19.02 7.38 7.32
CA GLU A 23 -18.15 7.44 8.50
C GLU A 23 -16.85 6.65 8.32
N PHE A 24 -16.90 5.51 7.62
CA PHE A 24 -15.76 4.60 7.46
C PHE A 24 -15.10 4.67 6.08
N VAL A 25 -15.79 5.18 5.07
CA VAL A 25 -15.34 5.22 3.67
C VAL A 25 -14.74 6.57 3.36
N ASP A 26 -13.57 6.56 2.72
CA ASP A 26 -12.98 7.78 2.19
C ASP A 26 -13.71 8.21 0.93
N ALA A 27 -14.59 9.21 1.08
CA ALA A 27 -15.42 9.72 0.00
C ALA A 27 -14.61 10.39 -1.12
N ALA A 28 -13.46 11.00 -0.79
CA ALA A 28 -12.62 11.64 -1.79
C ALA A 28 -11.93 10.58 -2.66
N VAL A 29 -11.28 9.59 -2.01
CA VAL A 29 -10.66 8.45 -2.70
C VAL A 29 -11.70 7.67 -3.51
N LEU A 30 -12.89 7.43 -2.96
CA LEU A 30 -13.96 6.75 -3.69
C LEU A 30 -14.44 7.56 -4.91
N SER A 31 -14.52 8.89 -4.78
CA SER A 31 -14.87 9.79 -5.89
C SER A 31 -13.83 9.69 -7.01
N ASP A 32 -12.55 9.73 -6.67
CA ASP A 32 -11.46 9.69 -7.64
C ASP A 32 -11.35 8.32 -8.33
N ILE A 33 -11.48 7.22 -7.58
CA ILE A 33 -11.57 5.86 -8.14
C ILE A 33 -12.73 5.76 -9.14
N ARG A 34 -13.90 6.35 -8.82
CA ARG A 34 -15.07 6.33 -9.71
C ARG A 34 -14.88 7.18 -10.97
N LYS A 35 -14.12 8.28 -10.91
CA LYS A 35 -13.85 9.17 -12.05
C LYS A 35 -12.85 8.56 -13.04
N GLU A 36 -11.80 7.92 -12.52
CA GLU A 36 -10.63 7.53 -13.30
C GLU A 36 -10.86 6.35 -14.28
N ARG A 37 -12.06 5.73 -14.32
CA ARG A 37 -12.37 4.57 -15.19
C ARG A 37 -11.29 3.46 -15.16
N PHE A 38 -10.57 3.29 -14.06
CA PHE A 38 -9.74 2.12 -13.88
C PHE A 38 -10.65 0.88 -13.90
N GLY A 39 -10.60 0.05 -14.95
CA GLY A 39 -11.19 -1.30 -14.88
C GLY A 39 -10.32 -2.21 -13.99
N PRO A 40 -10.79 -3.35 -13.43
CA PRO A 40 -12.13 -3.79 -13.07
C PRO A 40 -12.32 -3.70 -11.54
N TRP A 41 -12.66 -2.53 -10.99
CA TRP A 41 -13.04 -2.41 -9.56
C TRP A 41 -14.53 -2.75 -9.31
N GLN A 42 -15.30 -2.89 -10.39
CA GLN A 42 -16.40 -3.84 -10.46
C GLN A 42 -15.87 -5.06 -11.21
N THR A 43 -15.50 -6.10 -10.48
CA THR A 43 -15.83 -7.44 -10.99
C THR A 43 -17.36 -7.52 -10.97
N ASP A 44 -17.97 -8.33 -11.84
CA ASP A 44 -19.44 -8.44 -11.94
C ASP A 44 -20.14 -8.84 -10.62
N PHE A 45 -19.42 -9.03 -9.50
CA PHE A 45 -19.90 -9.68 -8.28
C PHE A 45 -19.52 -9.02 -6.92
N THR A 46 -18.70 -7.96 -6.83
CA THR A 46 -18.34 -7.38 -5.50
C THR A 46 -17.99 -5.88 -5.55
N LEU A 47 -18.60 -5.09 -4.65
CA LEU A 47 -18.29 -3.68 -4.43
C LEU A 47 -17.08 -3.53 -3.50
N LEU A 48 -16.04 -2.85 -3.96
CA LEU A 48 -14.88 -2.47 -3.15
C LEU A 48 -15.04 -1.02 -2.65
N LEU A 49 -14.72 -0.80 -1.38
CA LEU A 49 -14.85 0.49 -0.72
C LEU A 49 -13.51 0.89 -0.07
N PRO A 50 -12.98 2.09 -0.36
CA PRO A 50 -11.77 2.57 0.30
C PRO A 50 -12.09 2.96 1.73
N VAL A 51 -11.57 2.22 2.70
CA VAL A 51 -11.74 2.52 4.13
C VAL A 51 -10.80 3.65 4.51
N LYS A 52 -11.29 4.62 5.31
CA LYS A 52 -10.48 5.73 5.84
C LYS A 52 -9.30 5.19 6.64
N THR A 53 -8.13 5.78 6.41
CA THR A 53 -6.94 5.56 7.22
C THR A 53 -6.49 6.87 7.87
N PRO A 54 -5.82 6.80 9.05
CA PRO A 54 -5.20 7.97 9.65
C PRO A 54 -4.15 8.59 8.71
N ALA A 55 -4.02 9.91 8.76
CA ALA A 55 -3.01 10.67 8.02
C ALA A 55 -1.74 10.87 8.87
N ASP A 56 -1.17 9.78 9.39
CA ASP A 56 -0.03 9.76 10.30
C ASP A 56 1.24 9.18 9.67
N TYR A 57 1.31 9.20 8.33
CA TYR A 57 2.41 8.65 7.54
C TYR A 57 2.60 7.12 7.68
N ASN A 58 1.63 6.40 8.26
CA ASN A 58 1.58 4.93 8.32
C ASN A 58 0.39 4.35 7.54
N CYS A 59 -0.21 5.12 6.64
CA CYS A 59 -1.45 4.77 5.96
C CYS A 59 -1.35 3.47 5.13
N LEU A 60 -0.17 3.14 4.60
CA LEU A 60 0.07 1.88 3.89
C LEU A 60 -0.12 0.67 4.83
N CYS A 61 0.56 0.66 5.98
CA CYS A 61 0.46 -0.40 6.98
C CYS A 61 -0.94 -0.44 7.61
N HIS A 62 -1.57 0.72 7.87
CA HIS A 62 -2.97 0.76 8.29
C HIS A 62 -3.90 0.12 7.27
N SER A 63 -3.76 0.46 5.98
CA SER A 63 -4.59 -0.09 4.90
C SER A 63 -4.44 -1.61 4.80
N THR A 64 -3.20 -2.11 4.83
CA THR A 64 -2.92 -3.55 4.79
C THR A 64 -3.48 -4.26 6.03
N SER A 65 -3.26 -3.69 7.22
CA SER A 65 -3.75 -4.26 8.47
C SER A 65 -5.29 -4.29 8.53
N ILE A 66 -5.95 -3.24 8.05
CA ILE A 66 -7.43 -3.21 7.94
C ILE A 66 -7.90 -4.26 6.94
N ALA A 67 -7.26 -4.40 5.78
CA ALA A 67 -7.64 -5.37 4.75
C ALA A 67 -7.47 -6.83 5.22
N LEU A 68 -6.53 -7.11 6.10
CA LEU A 68 -6.26 -8.47 6.61
C LEU A 68 -7.04 -8.80 7.89
N TRP A 69 -7.15 -7.83 8.82
CA TRP A 69 -7.63 -8.05 10.18
C TRP A 69 -8.74 -7.10 10.62
N GLY A 70 -9.11 -6.10 9.82
CA GLY A 70 -10.11 -5.09 10.18
C GLY A 70 -9.64 -4.10 11.24
N ALA A 71 -8.34 -4.04 11.52
CA ALA A 71 -7.73 -3.19 12.53
C ALA A 71 -6.58 -2.37 11.96
N GLN A 72 -6.39 -1.16 12.48
CA GLN A 72 -5.23 -0.32 12.15
C GLN A 72 -3.95 -0.86 12.78
N ASP A 73 -2.83 -0.73 12.09
CA ASP A 73 -1.47 -0.97 12.61
C ASP A 73 -1.04 0.12 13.63
N LYS A 74 -1.73 0.21 14.78
CA LYS A 74 -1.50 1.27 15.79
C LYS A 74 -0.21 1.07 16.58
N ASP A 75 0.18 -0.19 16.76
CA ASP A 75 1.38 -0.56 17.51
C ASP A 75 2.60 -0.70 16.59
N TYR A 76 2.50 -0.25 15.33
CA TYR A 76 3.55 -0.30 14.31
C TYR A 76 4.12 -1.71 14.05
N MET A 77 3.40 -2.77 14.40
CA MET A 77 3.89 -4.14 14.25
C MET A 77 4.17 -4.48 12.80
N LEU A 78 3.30 -4.05 11.88
CA LEU A 78 3.49 -4.30 10.45
C LEU A 78 4.59 -3.40 9.87
N ARG A 79 4.65 -2.14 10.30
CA ARG A 79 5.72 -1.21 9.93
C ARG A 79 7.10 -1.74 10.36
N ASP A 80 7.26 -2.10 11.64
CA ASP A 80 8.50 -2.64 12.20
C ASP A 80 8.90 -3.95 11.53
N ALA A 81 7.94 -4.85 11.29
CA ALA A 81 8.21 -6.10 10.57
C ALA A 81 8.70 -5.82 9.15
N THR A 82 8.11 -4.83 8.46
CA THR A 82 8.54 -4.42 7.12
C THR A 82 9.96 -3.86 7.15
N LEU A 83 10.22 -2.88 8.03
CA LEU A 83 11.52 -2.24 8.19
C LEU A 83 12.61 -3.27 8.45
N ARG A 84 12.41 -4.17 9.41
CA ARG A 84 13.39 -5.20 9.77
C ARG A 84 13.70 -6.17 8.62
N ASN A 85 12.72 -6.46 7.76
CA ASN A 85 12.95 -7.33 6.60
C ASN A 85 13.73 -6.61 5.49
N ILE A 86 13.47 -5.33 5.25
CA ILE A 86 14.15 -4.57 4.20
C ILE A 86 15.52 -4.04 4.65
N SER A 87 15.74 -3.82 5.95
CA SER A 87 17.02 -3.36 6.51
C SER A 87 18.02 -4.49 6.72
N GLY A 88 17.58 -5.75 6.64
CA GLY A 88 18.40 -6.93 6.89
C GLY A 88 18.52 -7.31 8.37
N GLU A 89 17.85 -6.59 9.27
CA GLU A 89 17.81 -6.91 10.71
C GLU A 89 17.09 -8.23 11.01
N ALA A 90 16.07 -8.59 10.21
CA ALA A 90 15.40 -9.87 10.32
C ALA A 90 16.18 -10.98 9.63
N ASP A 91 16.57 -10.75 8.38
CA ASP A 91 17.37 -11.67 7.56
C ASP A 91 18.05 -10.95 6.39
N THR A 92 19.33 -11.26 6.17
CA THR A 92 20.14 -10.66 5.11
C THR A 92 19.76 -11.15 3.71
N PHE A 93 19.13 -12.33 3.57
CA PHE A 93 18.69 -12.82 2.27
C PHE A 93 17.50 -12.00 1.75
N SER A 94 16.51 -11.73 2.60
CA SER A 94 15.39 -10.82 2.28
C SER A 94 15.87 -9.43 1.86
N GLU A 95 16.80 -8.82 2.60
CA GLU A 95 17.39 -7.51 2.26
C GLU A 95 17.98 -7.51 0.84
N ARG A 96 18.84 -8.49 0.53
CA ARG A 96 19.47 -8.61 -0.80
C ARG A 96 18.42 -8.78 -1.90
N PHE A 97 17.37 -9.55 -1.65
CA PHE A 97 16.30 -9.77 -2.61
C PHE A 97 15.51 -8.48 -2.88
N PHE A 98 15.08 -7.76 -1.84
CA PHE A 98 14.35 -6.50 -2.00
C PHE A 98 15.21 -5.43 -2.67
N LYS A 99 16.47 -5.30 -2.26
CA LYS A 99 17.42 -4.36 -2.86
C LYS A 99 17.62 -4.59 -4.35
N GLU A 100 17.74 -5.85 -4.77
CA GLU A 100 17.86 -6.17 -6.20
C GLU A 100 16.57 -5.87 -6.96
N ARG A 101 15.41 -6.24 -6.41
CA ARG A 101 14.11 -5.92 -7.02
C ARG A 101 13.89 -4.41 -7.17
N TRP A 102 14.26 -3.64 -6.15
CA TRP A 102 14.19 -2.19 -6.18
C TRP A 102 15.11 -1.60 -7.25
N ARG A 103 16.36 -2.05 -7.36
CA ARG A 103 17.29 -1.62 -8.43
C ARG A 103 16.70 -1.83 -9.83
N GLN A 104 16.15 -3.03 -10.08
CA GLN A 104 15.52 -3.35 -11.36
C GLN A 104 14.31 -2.45 -11.64
N ALA A 105 13.50 -2.13 -10.62
CA ALA A 105 12.37 -1.23 -10.76
C ALA A 105 12.80 0.21 -11.09
N ILE A 106 13.88 0.71 -10.46
CA ILE A 106 14.45 2.03 -10.74
C ILE A 106 15.01 2.11 -12.18
N LEU A 107 15.75 1.09 -12.62
CA LEU A 107 16.27 1.03 -14.00
C LEU A 107 15.14 1.01 -15.04
N GLU A 108 14.09 0.23 -14.80
CA GLU A 108 12.92 0.20 -15.68
C GLU A 108 12.17 1.54 -15.69
N ARG A 109 12.03 2.20 -14.54
CA ARG A 109 11.44 3.55 -14.46
C ARG A 109 12.24 4.54 -15.31
N ASP A 110 13.56 4.56 -15.15
CA ASP A 110 14.42 5.48 -15.88
C ASP A 110 14.36 5.23 -17.39
N ARG A 111 14.39 3.96 -17.80
CA ARG A 111 14.21 3.58 -19.21
C ARG A 111 12.88 4.10 -19.77
N ARG A 112 11.79 4.01 -19.01
CA ARG A 112 10.47 4.54 -19.42
C ARG A 112 10.44 6.07 -19.48
N SER A 113 11.10 6.74 -18.56
CA SER A 113 11.08 8.21 -18.46
C SER A 113 12.03 8.90 -19.43
N PHE A 114 13.21 8.33 -19.66
CA PHE A 114 14.31 8.97 -20.39
C PHE A 114 14.72 8.22 -21.67
N GLY A 115 14.18 7.03 -21.90
CA GLY A 115 14.52 6.19 -23.06
C GLY A 115 15.86 5.45 -22.93
N ASN A 116 16.59 5.66 -21.83
CA ASN A 116 17.85 5.00 -21.50
C ASN A 116 17.97 4.71 -20.00
N GLU A 117 18.91 3.83 -19.65
CA GLU A 117 19.28 3.62 -18.25
C GLU A 117 20.25 4.70 -17.79
N ILE A 118 20.03 5.24 -16.60
CA ILE A 118 20.96 6.17 -15.95
C ILE A 118 22.02 5.34 -15.24
N GLU A 119 23.28 5.49 -15.66
CA GLU A 119 24.41 4.82 -15.02
C GLU A 119 24.58 5.33 -13.59
N ARG A 120 24.55 4.40 -12.63
CA ARG A 120 24.73 4.70 -11.21
C ARG A 120 25.94 3.97 -10.67
N THR A 121 26.75 4.68 -9.90
CA THR A 121 27.87 4.09 -9.18
C THR A 121 27.37 3.24 -8.02
N HIS A 122 28.22 2.32 -7.54
CA HIS A 122 27.90 1.51 -6.36
C HIS A 122 27.59 2.38 -5.12
N SER A 123 28.29 3.51 -4.94
CA SER A 123 28.04 4.44 -3.83
C SER A 123 26.69 5.13 -3.94
N LEU A 124 26.26 5.50 -5.15
CA LEU A 124 24.95 6.09 -5.36
C LEU A 124 23.82 5.09 -5.05
N TRP A 125 23.95 3.85 -5.52
CA TRP A 125 23.00 2.78 -5.19
C TRP A 125 22.92 2.50 -3.69
N ALA A 126 24.05 2.54 -2.98
CA ALA A 126 24.07 2.34 -1.53
C ALA A 126 23.37 3.50 -0.79
N ARG A 127 23.60 4.74 -1.23
CA ARG A 127 22.98 5.94 -0.66
C ARG A 127 21.47 5.96 -0.89
N GLU A 128 21.03 5.79 -2.14
CA GLU A 128 19.60 5.80 -2.49
C GLU A 128 18.86 4.68 -1.73
N TRP A 129 19.44 3.48 -1.60
CA TRP A 129 18.84 2.41 -0.80
C TRP A 129 18.71 2.77 0.70
N ALA A 130 19.70 3.45 1.27
CA ALA A 130 19.63 3.89 2.66
C ALA A 130 18.52 4.95 2.85
N GLU A 131 18.37 5.87 1.90
CA GLU A 131 17.29 6.87 1.90
C GLU A 131 15.91 6.20 1.84
N GLU A 132 15.74 5.13 1.04
CA GLU A 132 14.48 4.39 0.97
C GLU A 132 14.13 3.68 2.29
N ILE A 133 15.12 3.18 3.02
CA ILE A 133 14.91 2.55 4.33
C ILE A 133 14.44 3.59 5.36
N GLU A 134 14.93 4.83 5.29
CA GLU A 134 14.52 5.91 6.20
C GLU A 134 13.06 6.37 5.98
N LEU A 135 12.46 6.06 4.81
CA LEU A 135 11.07 6.38 4.50
C LEU A 135 10.07 5.37 5.10
N VAL A 136 10.54 4.20 5.54
CA VAL A 136 9.72 3.10 6.07
C VAL A 136 9.51 3.23 7.57
#